data_AF-A0A9D1ADN9-F1
#
_entry.id   AF-A0A9D1ADN9-F1
#
_cell.length_a   1.000
_cell.length_b   1.000
_cell.length_c   1.000
_cell.angle_alpha   90.00
_cell.angle_beta   90.00
_cell.angle_gamma   90.00
#
_symmetry.space_group_name_H-M   'P 1'
#
loop_
_entity.id
_entity.type
_entity.pdbx_description
1 polymer ?
#
loop_
_entity_poly.entity_id
_entity_poly.type
_entity_poly.pdbx_seq_one_letter_code
_entity_poly.pdbx_strand_id
1 'polypeptide(L)'
;MKATGIVRRIDDLGRVVIPKEIRRTLRIREADPLEIFTDREGEIILKKYSPIGDLGNFAKEYAEALASASGHSVCITDRDQVIAAAGGIKKDTIGTPVTGQLEEVMNERENVLLDQQHTPPVKITSEDPDTSLPMVISPILCEGDVIGSVILRSKDGSRKMGETEQVLAKCAAGFMGRQMEQ
;
A
#
# COMPACT_ATOMS: atom_id res chain seq x y z
N MET A 1 -8.23 -24.56 10.35
CA MET A 1 -6.94 -24.01 10.79
C MET A 1 -5.83 -25.03 10.53
N LYS A 2 -4.59 -24.59 10.30
CA LYS A 2 -3.43 -25.49 10.13
C LYS A 2 -2.51 -25.30 11.34
N ALA A 3 -2.31 -26.36 12.13
CA ALA A 3 -1.43 -26.30 13.30
C ALA A 3 0.04 -26.15 12.85
N THR A 4 0.71 -25.10 13.31
CA THR A 4 2.15 -24.89 13.06
C THR A 4 3.03 -25.69 14.01
N GLY A 5 2.47 -26.16 15.14
CA GLY A 5 3.20 -26.89 16.18
C GLY A 5 4.19 -26.04 16.99
N ILE A 6 4.22 -24.71 16.76
CA ILE A 6 5.16 -23.81 17.43
C ILE A 6 4.58 -23.35 18.76
N VAL A 7 5.31 -23.58 19.86
CA VAL A 7 4.94 -23.14 21.21
C VAL A 7 5.84 -21.98 21.66
N ARG A 8 5.23 -20.94 22.20
CA ARG A 8 5.90 -19.78 22.80
C ARG A 8 5.31 -19.47 24.17
N ARG A 9 6.18 -19.05 25.08
CA ARG A 9 5.76 -18.57 26.40
C ARG A 9 5.38 -17.10 26.29
N ILE A 10 4.37 -16.72 27.07
CA ILE A 10 4.04 -15.32 27.33
C ILE A 10 5.06 -14.76 28.32
N ASP A 11 5.39 -13.47 28.20
CA ASP A 11 6.17 -12.79 29.21
C ASP A 11 5.31 -12.24 30.36
N ASP A 12 5.95 -11.53 31.29
CA ASP A 12 5.33 -10.92 32.47
C ASP A 12 4.33 -9.80 32.14
N LEU A 13 4.39 -9.22 30.94
CA LEU A 13 3.53 -8.15 30.47
C LEU A 13 2.42 -8.62 29.52
N GLY A 14 2.34 -9.92 29.25
CA GLY A 14 1.33 -10.47 28.35
C GLY A 14 1.72 -10.50 26.87
N ARG A 15 2.98 -10.22 26.52
CA ARG A 15 3.45 -10.21 25.13
C ARG A 15 3.81 -11.62 24.68
N VAL A 16 3.53 -11.91 23.41
CA VAL A 16 3.91 -13.16 22.74
C VAL A 16 4.73 -12.86 21.50
N VAL A 17 5.83 -13.61 21.31
CA VAL A 17 6.70 -13.44 20.15
C VAL A 17 6.15 -14.22 18.96
N ILE A 18 5.85 -13.52 17.85
CA ILE A 18 5.53 -14.15 16.57
C ILE A 18 6.83 -14.63 15.91
N PRO A 19 6.99 -15.94 15.64
CA PRO A 19 8.18 -16.49 14.98
C PRO A 19 8.49 -15.79 13.66
N LYS A 20 9.79 -15.63 13.34
CA LYS A 20 10.25 -14.95 12.13
C LYS A 20 9.72 -15.60 10.84
N GLU A 21 9.51 -16.90 10.86
CA GLU A 21 8.99 -17.66 9.70
C GLU A 21 7.55 -17.23 9.39
N ILE A 22 6.71 -17.12 10.42
CA ILE A 22 5.32 -16.66 10.30
C ILE A 22 5.31 -15.20 9.85
N ARG A 23 6.12 -14.34 10.49
CA ARG A 23 6.23 -12.92 10.10
C ARG A 23 6.63 -12.75 8.64
N ARG A 24 7.65 -13.48 8.17
CA ARG A 24 8.07 -13.44 6.76
C ARG A 24 6.97 -13.90 5.81
N THR A 25 6.30 -15.00 6.14
CA THR A 25 5.24 -15.58 5.29
C THR A 25 4.05 -14.64 5.17
N LEU A 26 3.64 -14.03 6.29
CA LEU A 26 2.50 -13.11 6.35
C LEU A 26 2.91 -11.66 6.06
N ARG A 27 4.17 -11.37 5.73
CA ARG A 27 4.69 -10.01 5.54
C ARG A 27 4.35 -9.07 6.71
N ILE A 28 4.53 -9.55 7.94
CA ILE A 28 4.38 -8.75 9.17
C ILE A 28 5.73 -8.14 9.53
N ARG A 29 5.81 -6.82 9.44
CA ARG A 29 7.00 -6.02 9.72
C ARG A 29 6.98 -5.51 11.16
N GLU A 30 8.07 -4.90 11.59
CA GLU A 30 8.10 -4.20 12.87
C GLU A 30 7.12 -3.01 12.81
N ALA A 31 6.43 -2.76 13.94
CA ALA A 31 5.34 -1.78 14.06
C ALA A 31 4.09 -2.04 13.21
N ASP A 32 4.01 -3.13 12.41
CA ASP A 32 2.77 -3.44 11.70
C ASP A 32 1.61 -3.69 12.68
N PRO A 33 0.46 -3.03 12.48
CA PRO A 33 -0.70 -3.21 13.34
C PRO A 33 -1.32 -4.59 13.12
N LEU A 34 -1.66 -5.26 14.22
CA LEU A 34 -2.38 -6.52 14.23
C LEU A 34 -3.66 -6.38 15.03
N GLU A 35 -4.76 -6.86 14.46
CA GLU A 35 -6.05 -6.91 15.13
C GLU A 35 -6.20 -8.22 15.89
N ILE A 36 -6.67 -8.13 17.14
CA ILE A 36 -6.83 -9.27 18.04
C ILE A 36 -8.32 -9.61 18.16
N PHE A 37 -8.67 -10.82 17.74
CA PHE A 37 -10.00 -11.39 17.94
C PHE A 37 -9.95 -12.52 18.96
N THR A 38 -11.04 -12.71 19.69
CA THR A 38 -11.25 -13.86 20.56
C THR A 38 -12.43 -14.67 20.08
N ASP A 39 -12.27 -15.98 19.92
CA ASP A 39 -13.37 -16.89 19.62
C ASP A 39 -14.05 -17.40 20.91
N ARG A 40 -15.25 -17.98 20.78
CA ARG A 40 -16.06 -18.55 21.87
C ARG A 40 -15.35 -19.70 22.60
N GLU A 41 -14.42 -20.37 21.93
CA GLU A 41 -13.60 -21.45 22.50
C GLU A 41 -12.36 -20.93 23.24
N GLY A 42 -12.19 -19.61 23.34
CA GLY A 42 -11.03 -18.98 24.00
C GLY A 42 -9.79 -18.89 23.11
N GLU A 43 -9.91 -19.13 21.81
CA GLU A 43 -8.84 -18.95 20.85
C GLU A 43 -8.55 -17.46 20.61
N ILE A 44 -7.26 -17.12 20.50
CA ILE A 44 -6.81 -15.78 20.11
C ILE A 44 -6.42 -15.83 18.64
N ILE A 45 -7.08 -15.02 17.81
CA ILE A 45 -6.83 -14.92 16.37
C ILE A 45 -6.19 -13.56 16.10
N LEU A 46 -5.00 -13.58 15.52
CA LEU A 46 -4.31 -12.38 15.05
C LEU A 46 -4.52 -12.22 13.55
N LYS A 47 -5.01 -11.07 13.11
CA LYS A 47 -5.12 -10.70 11.69
C LYS A 47 -4.30 -9.45 11.42
N LYS A 48 -3.78 -9.32 10.20
CA LYS A 48 -3.20 -8.04 9.75
C LYS A 48 -4.30 -7.00 9.72
N TYR A 49 -4.05 -5.87 10.38
CA TYR A 49 -4.92 -4.72 10.26
C TYR A 49 -4.55 -3.96 8.99
N SER A 50 -5.45 -3.96 8.00
CA SER A 50 -5.34 -3.10 6.82
C SER A 50 -6.52 -2.14 6.81
N PRO A 51 -6.37 -0.93 7.39
CA PRO A 51 -7.45 0.04 7.43
C PRO A 51 -7.91 0.43 6.02
N ILE A 52 -6.98 0.36 5.06
CA ILE A 52 -7.22 0.64 3.64
C ILE A 52 -8.02 -0.48 2.94
N GLY A 53 -7.86 -1.74 3.35
CA GLY A 53 -8.52 -2.89 2.73
C GLY A 53 -10.04 -2.83 2.84
N ASP A 54 -10.56 -2.38 3.98
CA ASP A 54 -11.99 -2.19 4.21
C ASP A 54 -12.54 -0.93 3.50
N LEU A 55 -11.67 -0.03 3.02
CA LEU A 55 -12.01 1.14 2.21
C LEU A 55 -11.93 0.91 0.70
N GLY A 56 -11.87 -0.34 0.22
CA GLY A 56 -11.75 -0.65 -1.21
C GLY A 56 -12.75 0.11 -2.11
N ASN A 57 -14.01 0.30 -1.67
CA ASN A 57 -15.00 1.09 -2.40
C ASN A 57 -14.65 2.58 -2.46
N PHE A 58 -14.28 3.17 -1.32
CA PHE A 58 -13.86 4.57 -1.25
C PHE A 58 -12.60 4.82 -2.08
N ALA A 59 -11.59 3.96 -1.95
CA ALA A 59 -10.35 4.09 -2.70
C ALA A 59 -10.60 3.94 -4.21
N LYS A 60 -11.54 3.09 -4.63
CA LYS A 60 -11.95 2.98 -6.02
C LYS A 60 -12.56 4.29 -6.54
N GLU A 61 -13.55 4.85 -5.85
CA GLU A 61 -14.18 6.11 -6.24
C GLU A 61 -13.16 7.25 -6.29
N TYR A 62 -12.22 7.26 -5.35
CA TYR A 62 -11.17 8.27 -5.30
C TYR A 62 -10.15 8.12 -6.44
N ALA A 63 -9.74 6.89 -6.76
CA ALA A 63 -8.90 6.62 -7.92
C ALA A 63 -9.57 7.05 -9.23
N GLU A 64 -10.88 6.78 -9.39
CA GLU A 64 -11.67 7.20 -10.55
C GLU A 64 -11.73 8.74 -10.66
N ALA A 65 -11.96 9.44 -9.54
CA ALA A 65 -11.98 10.90 -9.51
C ALA A 65 -10.61 11.51 -9.88
N LEU A 66 -9.51 11.00 -9.30
CA LEU A 66 -8.16 11.44 -9.61
C LEU A 66 -7.78 11.17 -11.06
N ALA A 67 -8.13 10.00 -11.60
CA ALA A 67 -7.86 9.65 -12.99
C ALA A 67 -8.64 10.54 -13.96
N SER A 68 -9.89 10.90 -13.61
CA SER A 68 -10.72 11.82 -14.39
C SER A 68 -10.14 13.24 -14.39
N ALA A 69 -9.76 13.75 -13.21
CA ALA A 69 -9.24 15.11 -13.04
C ALA A 69 -7.85 15.31 -13.64
N SER A 70 -6.95 14.33 -13.47
CA SER A 70 -5.57 14.41 -13.94
C SER A 70 -5.38 13.89 -15.37
N GLY A 71 -6.26 13.01 -15.82
CA GLY A 71 -6.14 12.28 -17.08
C GLY A 71 -5.03 11.22 -17.09
N HIS A 72 -4.37 10.97 -15.95
CA HIS A 72 -3.34 9.95 -15.78
C HIS A 72 -3.93 8.60 -15.35
N SER A 73 -3.10 7.56 -15.35
CA SER A 73 -3.41 6.31 -14.65
C SER A 73 -3.21 6.49 -13.16
N VAL A 74 -4.11 5.96 -12.35
CA VAL A 74 -4.04 6.06 -10.88
C VAL A 74 -4.07 4.66 -10.27
N CYS A 75 -3.11 4.36 -9.42
CA CYS A 75 -3.11 3.20 -8.52
C CYS A 75 -3.15 3.70 -7.07
N ILE A 76 -3.91 3.01 -6.24
CA ILE A 76 -3.83 3.13 -4.80
C ILE A 76 -3.44 1.76 -4.26
N THR A 77 -2.49 1.73 -3.34
CA THR A 77 -2.00 0.50 -2.72
C THR A 77 -2.15 0.60 -1.21
N ASP A 78 -2.33 -0.52 -0.55
CA ASP A 78 -1.89 -0.66 0.83
C ASP A 78 -0.40 -1.06 0.84
N ARG A 79 0.10 -1.59 1.97
CA ARG A 79 1.50 -2.04 2.09
C ARG A 79 1.80 -3.37 1.38
N ASP A 80 0.79 -4.09 0.93
CA ASP A 80 0.93 -5.46 0.43
C ASP A 80 0.48 -5.59 -1.03
N GLN A 81 -0.55 -4.86 -1.45
CA GLN A 81 -1.18 -5.04 -2.74
C GLN A 81 -1.86 -3.77 -3.27
N VAL A 82 -2.18 -3.79 -4.56
CA VAL A 82 -3.03 -2.77 -5.18
C VAL A 82 -4.48 -2.97 -4.72
N ILE A 83 -5.07 -1.92 -4.16
CA ILE A 83 -6.45 -1.95 -3.65
C ILE A 83 -7.44 -1.23 -4.57
N ALA A 84 -6.98 -0.27 -5.36
CA ALA A 84 -7.78 0.42 -6.38
C ALA A 84 -6.91 0.83 -7.56
N ALA A 85 -7.52 0.85 -8.75
CA ALA A 85 -6.87 1.27 -9.98
C ALA A 85 -7.88 1.93 -10.93
N ALA A 86 -7.46 2.99 -11.62
CA ALA A 86 -8.26 3.75 -12.57
C ALA A 86 -7.43 4.36 -13.69
N GLY A 87 -8.08 4.95 -14.70
CA GLY A 87 -7.38 5.64 -15.79
C GLY A 87 -6.65 4.69 -16.75
N GLY A 88 -7.32 3.61 -17.15
CA GLY A 88 -6.80 2.67 -18.17
C GLY A 88 -5.92 1.55 -17.63
N ILE A 89 -5.69 1.48 -16.31
CA ILE A 89 -5.10 0.30 -15.67
C ILE A 89 -6.12 -0.85 -15.71
N LYS A 90 -5.63 -2.06 -15.96
CA LYS A 90 -6.48 -3.25 -16.04
C LYS A 90 -7.03 -3.61 -14.65
N LYS A 91 -8.28 -4.06 -14.60
CA LYS A 91 -8.95 -4.41 -13.33
C LYS A 91 -8.32 -5.59 -12.60
N ASP A 92 -7.67 -6.50 -13.34
CA ASP A 92 -6.91 -7.63 -12.79
C ASP A 92 -5.65 -7.20 -12.01
N THR A 93 -5.27 -5.93 -12.08
CA THR A 93 -4.19 -5.36 -11.25
C THR A 93 -4.60 -5.24 -9.79
N ILE A 94 -5.90 -5.12 -9.47
CA ILE A 94 -6.37 -5.07 -8.09
C ILE A 94 -6.15 -6.43 -7.41
N GLY A 95 -5.58 -6.42 -6.21
CA GLY A 95 -5.16 -7.61 -5.46
C GLY A 95 -3.77 -8.13 -5.84
N THR A 96 -3.10 -7.54 -6.83
CA THR A 96 -1.72 -7.92 -7.15
C THR A 96 -0.74 -7.36 -6.10
N PRO A 97 0.24 -8.16 -5.65
CA PRO A 97 1.19 -7.70 -4.64
C PRO A 97 2.06 -6.53 -5.12
N VAL A 98 2.34 -5.60 -4.22
CA VAL A 98 3.33 -4.54 -4.47
C VAL A 98 4.75 -5.10 -4.48
N THR A 99 5.64 -4.46 -5.23
CA THR A 99 7.06 -4.83 -5.25
C THR A 99 7.81 -4.30 -4.04
N GLY A 100 8.97 -4.91 -3.72
CA GLY A 100 9.88 -4.39 -2.70
C GLY A 100 10.40 -2.99 -3.01
N GLN A 101 10.54 -2.62 -4.30
CA GLN A 101 10.95 -1.27 -4.70
C GLN A 101 9.92 -0.22 -4.30
N LEU A 102 8.63 -0.52 -4.50
CA LEU A 102 7.56 0.37 -4.06
C LEU A 102 7.49 0.42 -2.52
N GLU A 103 7.71 -0.70 -1.84
CA GLU A 103 7.80 -0.71 -0.37
C GLU A 103 8.94 0.19 0.15
N GLU A 104 10.12 0.15 -0.48
CA GLU A 104 11.25 1.03 -0.15
C GLU A 104 10.86 2.50 -0.34
N VAL A 105 10.28 2.86 -1.49
CA VAL A 105 9.80 4.23 -1.76
C VAL A 105 8.75 4.67 -0.74
N MET A 106 7.83 3.80 -0.36
CA MET A 106 6.81 4.08 0.65
C MET A 106 7.44 4.36 2.02
N ASN A 107 8.48 3.62 2.40
CA ASN A 107 9.15 3.75 3.70
C ASN A 107 10.02 5.01 3.83
N GLU A 108 10.39 5.65 2.72
CA GLU A 108 11.05 6.98 2.75
C GLU A 108 10.11 8.09 3.23
N ARG A 109 8.78 7.84 3.25
CA ARG A 109 7.75 8.77 3.76
C ARG A 109 7.68 10.12 3.02
N GLU A 110 8.37 10.25 1.89
CA GLU A 110 8.40 11.44 1.06
C GLU A 110 7.62 11.25 -0.25
N ASN A 111 7.13 12.35 -0.80
CA ASN A 111 6.52 12.35 -2.13
C ASN A 111 7.64 12.29 -3.17
N VAL A 112 7.55 11.34 -4.09
CA VAL A 112 8.60 11.09 -5.08
C VAL A 112 8.06 11.35 -6.48
N LEU A 113 8.83 12.09 -7.26
CA LEU A 113 8.63 12.27 -8.69
C LEU A 113 9.69 11.47 -9.46
N LEU A 114 9.23 10.53 -10.27
CA LEU A 114 10.06 9.69 -11.11
C LEU A 114 9.83 10.07 -12.57
N ASP A 115 10.91 10.21 -13.32
CA ASP A 115 10.90 10.48 -14.75
C ASP A 115 11.28 9.21 -15.55
N GLN A 116 11.37 9.35 -16.88
CA GLN A 116 11.76 8.25 -17.77
C GLN A 116 13.22 7.81 -17.62
N GLN A 117 14.06 8.58 -16.93
CA GLN A 117 15.50 8.32 -16.80
C GLN A 117 15.84 7.58 -15.50
N HIS A 118 14.88 7.49 -14.58
CA HIS A 118 15.08 6.77 -13.32
C HIS A 118 15.44 5.29 -13.57
N THR A 119 16.62 4.90 -13.10
CA THR A 119 17.20 3.57 -13.30
C THR A 119 17.72 3.03 -11.96
N PRO A 120 17.28 1.85 -11.50
CA PRO A 120 16.27 0.98 -12.12
C PRO A 120 14.86 1.59 -12.05
N PRO A 121 13.94 1.22 -12.96
CA PRO A 121 12.55 1.67 -12.87
C PRO A 121 11.91 1.16 -11.58
N VAL A 122 11.10 1.99 -10.95
CA VAL A 122 10.26 1.57 -9.82
C VAL A 122 9.00 0.95 -10.36
N LYS A 123 8.81 -0.35 -10.10
CA LYS A 123 7.60 -1.08 -10.49
C LYS A 123 6.58 -1.09 -9.36
N ILE A 124 5.30 -0.89 -9.68
CA ILE A 124 4.21 -1.00 -8.71
C ILE A 124 3.99 -2.48 -8.41
N THR A 125 3.91 -3.32 -9.44
CA THR A 125 3.67 -4.76 -9.36
C THR A 125 4.69 -5.53 -10.20
N SER A 126 4.78 -6.86 -10.02
CA SER A 126 5.68 -7.70 -10.83
C SER A 126 5.34 -7.70 -12.33
N GLU A 127 4.08 -7.39 -12.66
CA GLU A 127 3.55 -7.39 -14.03
C GLU A 127 3.84 -6.08 -14.77
N ASP A 128 4.34 -5.05 -14.07
CA ASP A 128 4.71 -3.79 -14.71
C ASP A 128 5.91 -4.00 -15.68
N PRO A 129 5.89 -3.32 -16.84
CA PRO A 129 6.96 -3.43 -17.82
C PRO A 129 8.30 -2.92 -17.24
N ASP A 130 9.42 -3.41 -17.77
CA ASP A 130 10.78 -2.93 -17.42
C ASP A 130 11.09 -1.52 -17.98
N THR A 131 10.07 -0.78 -18.42
CA THR A 131 10.21 0.57 -18.95
C THR A 131 9.81 1.59 -17.89
N SER A 132 10.67 2.57 -17.64
CA SER A 132 10.34 3.67 -16.73
C SER A 132 9.28 4.57 -17.38
N LEU A 133 8.13 4.70 -16.72
CA LEU A 133 7.10 5.68 -17.05
C LEU A 133 7.14 6.81 -16.02
N PRO A 134 6.96 8.08 -16.43
CA PRO A 134 6.83 9.17 -15.48
C PRO A 134 5.72 8.89 -14.48
N MET A 135 6.03 9.01 -13.19
CA MET A 135 5.05 8.79 -12.14
C MET A 135 5.35 9.63 -10.89
N VAL A 136 4.29 9.90 -10.13
CA VAL A 136 4.34 10.46 -8.79
C VAL A 136 3.87 9.39 -7.82
N ILE A 137 4.63 9.19 -6.75
CA ILE A 137 4.29 8.28 -5.65
C ILE A 137 4.18 9.13 -4.38
N SER A 138 3.03 9.06 -3.71
CA SER A 138 2.82 9.69 -2.41
C SER A 138 2.44 8.64 -1.38
N PRO A 139 3.30 8.38 -0.37
CA PRO A 139 2.94 7.51 0.74
C PRO A 139 1.73 8.03 1.51
N ILE A 140 0.83 7.13 1.89
CA ILE A 140 -0.31 7.41 2.77
C ILE A 140 0.18 7.18 4.20
N LEU A 141 0.14 8.24 5.00
CA LEU A 141 0.55 8.23 6.40
C LEU A 141 -0.67 8.33 7.31
N CYS A 142 -0.77 7.46 8.30
CA CYS A 142 -1.78 7.49 9.35
C CYS A 142 -1.09 7.37 10.70
N GLU A 143 -1.27 8.35 11.59
CA GLU A 143 -0.59 8.40 12.91
C GLU A 143 0.95 8.22 12.86
N GLY A 144 1.56 8.59 11.73
CA GLY A 144 3.01 8.45 11.51
C GLY A 144 3.45 7.10 10.94
N ASP A 145 2.52 6.17 10.71
CA ASP A 145 2.79 4.90 10.04
C ASP A 145 2.42 4.95 8.56
N VAL A 146 3.26 4.31 7.74
CA VAL A 146 3.00 4.15 6.32
C VAL A 146 2.03 3.01 6.13
N ILE A 147 0.83 3.31 5.63
CA ILE A 147 -0.23 2.32 5.45
C ILE A 147 -0.49 1.97 3.98
N GLY A 148 0.05 2.76 3.05
CA GLY A 148 -0.15 2.55 1.62
C GLY A 148 0.46 3.66 0.77
N SER A 149 0.01 3.78 -0.47
CA SER A 149 0.42 4.88 -1.36
C SER A 149 -0.64 5.25 -2.38
N VAL A 150 -0.60 6.51 -2.82
CA VAL A 150 -1.31 7.02 -4.01
C VAL A 150 -0.30 7.25 -5.11
N ILE A 151 -0.57 6.69 -6.28
CA ILE A 151 0.35 6.67 -7.41
C ILE A 151 -0.36 7.24 -8.64
N LEU A 152 0.21 8.28 -9.23
CA LEU A 152 -0.19 8.82 -10.53
C LEU A 152 0.88 8.43 -11.55
N ARG A 153 0.51 7.76 -12.64
CA ARG A 153 1.42 7.30 -13.69
C ARG A 153 0.98 7.76 -15.07
N SER A 154 1.94 8.18 -15.89
CA SER A 154 1.69 8.54 -17.28
C SER A 154 1.27 7.29 -18.07
N LYS A 155 0.28 7.42 -18.95
CA LYS A 155 -0.29 6.26 -19.69
C LYS A 155 0.66 5.70 -20.74
N ASP A 156 1.39 6.59 -21.40
CA ASP A 156 2.21 6.31 -22.58
C ASP A 156 3.54 7.09 -22.55
N GLY A 157 3.85 7.77 -21.44
CA GLY A 157 5.03 8.59 -21.30
C GLY A 157 4.98 9.94 -22.02
N SER A 158 3.89 10.25 -22.75
CA SER A 158 3.74 11.52 -23.45
C SER A 158 3.44 12.68 -22.49
N ARG A 159 2.76 12.39 -21.39
CA ARG A 159 2.42 13.38 -20.37
C ARG A 159 3.53 13.51 -19.34
N LYS A 160 3.94 14.75 -19.09
CA LYS A 160 4.88 15.12 -18.03
C LYS A 160 4.21 14.99 -16.67
N MET A 161 5.00 14.59 -15.69
CA MET A 161 4.66 14.68 -14.27
C MET A 161 5.40 15.89 -13.69
N GLY A 162 4.73 16.69 -12.88
CA GLY A 162 5.33 17.86 -12.25
C GLY A 162 4.68 18.21 -10.92
N GLU A 163 4.78 19.48 -10.55
CA GLU A 163 4.27 20.00 -9.27
C GLU A 163 2.76 19.74 -9.10
N THR A 164 1.98 19.88 -10.17
CA THR A 164 0.53 19.63 -10.15
C THR A 164 0.22 18.19 -9.72
N GLU A 165 0.87 17.20 -10.33
CA GLU A 165 0.64 15.79 -9.99
C GLU A 165 1.18 15.43 -8.61
N GLN A 166 2.31 16.03 -8.19
CA GLN A 166 2.81 15.90 -6.82
C GLN A 166 1.77 16.40 -5.80
N VAL A 167 1.23 17.59 -6.00
CA VAL A 167 0.22 18.17 -5.11
C VAL A 167 -1.06 17.34 -5.12
N LEU A 168 -1.51 16.86 -6.27
CA LEU A 168 -2.69 15.99 -6.37
C LEU A 168 -2.49 14.68 -5.60
N ALA A 169 -1.37 13.99 -5.83
CA ALA A 169 -1.06 12.73 -5.14
C ALA A 169 -0.91 12.93 -3.63
N LYS A 170 -0.24 14.02 -3.21
CA LYS A 170 -0.03 14.36 -1.80
C LYS A 170 -1.33 14.74 -1.09
N CYS A 171 -2.18 15.52 -1.76
CA CYS A 171 -3.51 15.87 -1.25
C CYS A 171 -4.35 14.60 -1.05
N ALA A 172 -4.34 13.72 -2.05
CA ALA A 172 -5.04 12.46 -1.99
C ALA A 172 -4.54 11.58 -0.84
N ALA A 173 -3.22 11.38 -0.74
CA ALA A 173 -2.63 10.57 0.31
C ALA A 173 -2.89 11.14 1.72
N GLY A 174 -2.79 12.46 1.88
CA GLY A 174 -3.09 13.14 3.15
C GLY A 174 -4.57 13.05 3.54
N PHE A 175 -5.48 13.12 2.57
CA PHE A 175 -6.91 12.92 2.81
C PHE A 175 -7.20 11.48 3.26
N MET A 176 -6.65 10.49 2.54
CA MET A 176 -6.81 9.07 2.89
C MET A 176 -6.26 8.77 4.29
N GLY A 177 -5.07 9.27 4.61
CA GLY A 177 -4.45 9.11 5.93
C GLY A 177 -5.37 9.56 7.07
N ARG A 178 -5.94 10.77 6.95
CA ARG A 178 -6.88 11.31 7.95
C ARG A 178 -8.20 10.56 8.05
N GLN A 179 -8.66 9.94 6.97
CA GLN A 179 -9.86 9.09 7.03
C GLN A 179 -9.60 7.81 7.81
N MET A 180 -8.34 7.36 7.93
CA MET A 180 -7.98 6.16 8.69
C MET A 180 -7.73 6.46 10.18
N GLU A 181 -7.59 7.73 10.55
CA GLU A 181 -7.46 8.17 11.95
C GLU A 181 -8.82 8.23 12.67
N GLN A 182 -9.95 8.07 11.95
CA GLN A 182 -11.32 8.22 12.46
C GLN A 182 -12.03 6.90 12.74
#